data_AF-A0A9D1PG67-F1
#
_entry.id   AF-A0A9D1PG67-F1
#
_cell.length_a   1.000
_cell.length_b   1.000
_cell.length_c   1.000
_cell.angle_alpha   90.00
_cell.angle_beta   90.00
_cell.angle_gamma   90.00
#
_symmetry.space_group_name_H-M   'P 1'
#
loop_
_entity.id
_entity.type
_entity.pdbx_description
1 polymer ?
#
loop_
_entity_poly.entity_id
_entity_poly.type
_entity_poly.pdbx_seq_one_letter_code
_entity_poly.pdbx_strand_id
1 'polypeptide(L)'
;MLLSLVKKDFILVKKYALFMAAFCFLLPVFFLSRLPESAGSLTFFISVVYTIFLLLQYVFLKEYQSPKAALLLCASPYPRRLMVLGKYVFCLVLYAASSLIYWINTQIFPELGRFHWEMAVLIFFMVTIFYSLYIPLEYRLGFESTKVITMFIIMACPFAAPFILQKGAVIQRYIGLLPPMLFYGALLFVSLAALVISACLSVCFYEHADLS
;
A
#
# COMPACT_ATOMS: atom_id res chain seq x y z
N MET A 1 -14.09 3.75 17.74
CA MET A 1 -14.48 4.65 16.63
C MET A 1 -13.61 4.44 15.39
N LEU A 2 -12.28 4.50 15.44
CA LEU A 2 -11.46 4.26 14.23
C LEU A 2 -11.65 2.84 13.64
N LEU A 3 -11.75 1.82 14.50
CA LEU A 3 -12.00 0.43 14.09
C LEU A 3 -13.33 0.21 13.35
N SER A 4 -14.38 1.00 13.63
CA SER A 4 -15.64 0.88 12.89
C SER A 4 -15.52 1.42 11.47
N LEU A 5 -14.70 2.45 11.23
CA LEU A 5 -14.38 2.92 9.88
C LEU A 5 -13.55 1.90 9.10
N VAL A 6 -12.53 1.33 9.73
CA VAL A 6 -11.72 0.28 9.08
C VAL A 6 -12.59 -0.93 8.76
N LYS A 7 -13.47 -1.34 9.69
CA LYS A 7 -14.42 -2.43 9.45
C LYS A 7 -15.38 -2.12 8.29
N LYS A 8 -15.86 -0.88 8.16
CA LYS A 8 -16.66 -0.42 7.02
C LYS A 8 -15.90 -0.65 5.71
N ASP A 9 -14.65 -0.20 5.64
CA ASP A 9 -13.80 -0.34 4.45
C ASP A 9 -13.53 -1.82 4.11
N PHE A 10 -13.34 -2.67 5.13
CA PHE A 10 -13.24 -4.13 4.92
C PHE A 10 -14.54 -4.75 4.40
N ILE A 11 -15.71 -4.31 4.88
CA ILE A 11 -17.01 -4.81 4.40
C ILE A 11 -17.22 -4.43 2.93
N LEU A 12 -16.87 -3.20 2.57
CA LEU A 12 -16.90 -2.71 1.19
C LEU A 12 -16.01 -3.55 0.28
N VAL A 13 -14.83 -3.93 0.77
CA VAL A 13 -13.82 -4.63 -0.03
C VAL A 13 -13.97 -6.15 0.02
N LYS A 14 -14.78 -6.73 0.93
CA LYS A 14 -14.84 -8.19 1.19
C LYS A 14 -14.88 -9.08 -0.07
N LYS A 15 -15.67 -8.71 -1.08
CA LYS A 15 -15.76 -9.47 -2.35
C LYS A 15 -14.49 -9.33 -3.20
N TYR A 16 -13.89 -8.14 -3.22
CA TYR A 16 -12.65 -7.84 -3.93
C TYR A 16 -11.40 -8.34 -3.18
N ALA A 17 -11.44 -8.39 -1.84
CA ALA A 17 -10.37 -8.91 -1.00
C ALA A 17 -10.06 -10.37 -1.32
N LEU A 18 -11.11 -11.18 -1.55
CA LEU A 18 -10.95 -12.60 -1.89
C LEU A 18 -10.31 -12.77 -3.27
N PHE A 19 -10.74 -11.95 -4.24
CA PHE A 19 -10.10 -11.88 -5.56
C PHE A 19 -8.64 -11.44 -5.46
N MET A 20 -8.33 -10.42 -4.66
CA MET A 20 -6.97 -9.94 -4.47
C MET A 20 -6.08 -10.93 -3.72
N ALA A 21 -6.62 -11.69 -2.76
CA ALA A 21 -5.89 -12.77 -2.10
C ALA A 21 -5.54 -13.88 -3.09
N ALA A 22 -6.46 -14.27 -3.98
CA ALA A 22 -6.18 -15.21 -5.06
C ALA A 22 -5.11 -14.66 -6.02
N PHE A 23 -5.21 -13.38 -6.38
CA PHE A 23 -4.20 -12.72 -7.22
C PHE A 23 -2.82 -12.74 -6.57
N CYS A 24 -2.70 -12.40 -5.28
CA CYS A 24 -1.45 -12.48 -4.51
C CYS A 24 -0.88 -13.89 -4.41
N PHE A 25 -1.70 -14.94 -4.48
CA PHE A 25 -1.25 -16.33 -4.49
C PHE A 25 -0.79 -16.78 -5.88
N LEU A 26 -1.45 -16.30 -6.94
CA LEU A 26 -1.13 -16.66 -8.32
C LEU A 26 0.08 -15.89 -8.89
N LEU A 27 0.26 -14.64 -8.47
CA LEU A 27 1.36 -13.77 -8.93
C LEU A 27 2.75 -14.41 -8.76
N PRO A 28 3.09 -14.97 -7.58
CA PRO A 28 4.39 -15.57 -7.37
C PRO A 28 4.58 -16.87 -8.18
N VAL A 29 3.53 -17.68 -8.31
CA VAL A 29 3.55 -18.89 -9.18
C VAL A 29 3.83 -18.52 -10.63
N PHE A 30 3.20 -17.44 -11.12
CA PHE A 30 3.41 -16.97 -12.49
C PHE A 30 4.84 -16.49 -12.74
N PHE A 31 5.42 -15.71 -11.81
CA PHE A 31 6.78 -15.21 -11.97
C PHE A 31 7.85 -16.28 -11.83
N LEU A 32 7.67 -17.27 -10.96
CA LEU A 32 8.55 -18.44 -10.88
C LEU A 32 8.67 -19.15 -12.23
N SER A 33 7.57 -19.27 -12.97
CA SER A 33 7.58 -19.93 -14.29
C SER A 33 8.37 -19.18 -15.37
N ARG A 34 8.72 -17.90 -15.15
CA ARG A 34 9.38 -17.05 -16.14
C ARG A 34 10.76 -16.55 -15.71
N LEU A 35 10.99 -16.28 -14.43
CA LEU A 35 12.19 -15.62 -13.90
C LEU A 35 12.57 -16.17 -12.51
N PRO A 36 13.28 -17.31 -12.42
CA PRO A 36 13.55 -17.97 -11.14
C PRO A 36 14.53 -17.21 -10.23
N GLU A 37 15.51 -16.48 -10.76
CA GLU A 37 16.61 -15.91 -9.95
C GLU A 37 16.27 -14.66 -9.12
N SER A 38 15.20 -13.92 -9.46
CA SER A 38 14.79 -12.69 -8.75
C SER A 38 13.30 -12.62 -8.42
N ALA A 39 12.59 -13.75 -8.58
CA ALA A 39 11.14 -13.82 -8.38
C ALA A 39 10.70 -13.35 -6.99
N GLY A 40 11.43 -13.68 -5.92
CA GLY A 40 10.99 -13.43 -4.55
C GLY A 40 10.68 -11.97 -4.23
N SER A 41 11.71 -11.13 -4.17
CA SER A 41 11.55 -9.70 -3.81
C SER A 41 10.69 -8.93 -4.82
N LEU A 42 10.76 -9.27 -6.11
CA LEU A 42 9.92 -8.65 -7.15
C LEU A 42 8.46 -8.96 -6.93
N THR A 43 8.11 -10.23 -6.80
CA THR A 43 6.72 -10.67 -6.64
C THR A 43 6.13 -10.13 -5.35
N PHE A 44 6.92 -10.06 -4.28
CA PHE A 44 6.44 -9.47 -3.04
C PHE A 44 6.14 -7.98 -3.21
N PHE A 45 7.08 -7.18 -3.73
CA PHE A 45 6.85 -5.74 -3.96
C PHE A 45 5.63 -5.49 -4.85
N ILE A 46 5.57 -6.18 -5.99
CA ILE A 46 4.48 -6.09 -6.96
C ILE A 46 3.15 -6.44 -6.28
N SER A 47 3.07 -7.59 -5.58
CA SER A 47 1.84 -8.03 -4.91
C SER A 47 1.32 -7.01 -3.89
N VAL A 48 2.22 -6.38 -3.12
CA VAL A 48 1.86 -5.39 -2.10
C VAL A 48 1.33 -4.11 -2.76
N VAL A 49 2.03 -3.60 -3.78
CA VAL A 49 1.61 -2.40 -4.51
C VAL A 49 0.23 -2.63 -5.14
N TYR A 50 0.05 -3.72 -5.90
CA TYR A 50 -1.24 -4.03 -6.51
C TYR A 50 -2.35 -4.18 -5.46
N THR A 51 -2.08 -4.86 -4.35
CA THR A 51 -3.07 -5.02 -3.25
C THR A 51 -3.52 -3.69 -2.68
N ILE A 52 -2.58 -2.82 -2.32
CA ILE A 52 -2.91 -1.55 -1.68
C ILE A 52 -3.61 -0.63 -2.68
N PHE A 53 -3.03 -0.41 -3.87
CA PHE A 53 -3.56 0.55 -4.82
C PHE A 53 -4.91 0.14 -5.41
N LEU A 54 -5.09 -1.12 -5.80
CA LEU A 54 -6.37 -1.57 -6.36
C LEU A 54 -7.49 -1.58 -5.32
N LEU A 55 -7.21 -2.03 -4.08
CA LEU A 55 -8.23 -2.05 -3.04
C LEU A 55 -8.57 -0.64 -2.57
N LEU A 56 -7.57 0.22 -2.41
CA LEU A 56 -7.78 1.60 -2.02
C LEU A 56 -8.59 2.36 -3.08
N GLN A 57 -8.24 2.21 -4.37
CA GLN A 57 -9.01 2.78 -5.48
C GLN A 57 -10.45 2.24 -5.54
N TYR A 58 -10.66 0.96 -5.23
CA TYR A 58 -12.00 0.39 -5.16
C TYR A 58 -12.84 0.98 -4.01
N VAL A 59 -12.23 1.19 -2.84
CA VAL A 59 -12.88 1.85 -1.71
C VAL A 59 -13.30 3.26 -2.10
N PHE A 60 -12.41 4.05 -2.70
CA PHE A 60 -12.73 5.40 -3.13
C PHE A 60 -13.79 5.45 -4.23
N LEU A 61 -13.79 4.49 -5.17
CA LEU A 61 -14.85 4.35 -6.16
C LEU A 61 -16.21 4.14 -5.50
N LYS A 62 -16.28 3.26 -4.49
CA LYS A 62 -17.54 2.98 -3.79
C LYS A 62 -18.02 4.15 -2.95
N GLU A 63 -17.11 4.90 -2.35
CA GLU A 63 -17.43 6.15 -1.64
C GLU A 63 -17.94 7.22 -2.61
N TYR A 64 -17.32 7.36 -3.78
CA TYR A 64 -17.74 8.28 -4.84
C TYR A 64 -19.12 7.93 -5.43
N GLN A 65 -19.38 6.65 -5.70
CA GLN A 65 -20.67 6.16 -6.21
C GLN A 65 -21.82 6.29 -5.19
N SER A 66 -21.52 6.52 -3.91
CA SER A 66 -22.49 6.54 -2.82
C SER A 66 -22.60 7.92 -2.17
N PRO A 67 -23.09 8.97 -2.88
CA PRO A 67 -23.20 10.31 -2.32
C PRO A 67 -24.11 10.36 -1.08
N LYS A 68 -25.09 9.44 -0.99
CA LYS A 68 -25.93 9.26 0.21
C LYS A 68 -25.12 8.77 1.43
N ALA A 69 -24.07 7.98 1.23
CA ALA A 69 -23.18 7.54 2.31
C ALA A 69 -22.23 8.67 2.76
N ALA A 70 -21.80 9.55 1.84
CA ALA A 70 -21.06 10.76 2.19
C ALA A 70 -21.91 11.72 3.04
N LEU A 71 -23.18 11.93 2.65
CA LEU A 71 -24.13 12.73 3.45
C LEU A 71 -24.40 12.12 4.84
N LEU A 72 -24.55 10.80 4.93
CA LEU A 72 -24.69 10.10 6.22
C LEU A 72 -23.41 10.15 7.06
N LEU A 73 -22.22 10.17 6.45
CA LEU A 73 -20.94 10.35 7.14
C LEU A 73 -20.77 11.78 7.65
N CYS A 74 -21.22 12.79 6.89
CA CYS A 74 -21.27 14.18 7.36
C CYS A 74 -22.32 14.40 8.46
N ALA A 75 -23.41 13.62 8.46
CA ALA A 75 -24.42 13.63 9.52
C ALA A 75 -24.01 12.79 10.75
N SER A 76 -22.98 11.95 10.62
CA SER A 76 -22.46 11.13 11.71
C SER A 76 -21.44 11.91 12.55
N PRO A 77 -21.31 11.63 13.87
CA PRO A 77 -20.41 12.34 14.77
C PRO A 77 -18.93 11.91 14.60
N TYR A 78 -18.50 11.57 13.39
CA TYR A 78 -17.10 11.21 13.11
C TYR A 78 -16.33 12.45 12.64
N PRO A 79 -15.27 12.87 13.35
CA PRO A 79 -14.45 13.98 12.89
C PRO A 79 -13.69 13.58 11.62
N ARG A 80 -13.52 14.55 10.72
CA ARG A 80 -12.83 14.41 9.43
C ARG A 80 -11.46 13.72 9.52
N ARG A 81 -10.72 14.01 10.59
CA ARG A 81 -9.41 13.39 10.90
C ARG A 81 -9.48 11.88 11.06
N LEU A 82 -10.54 11.37 11.68
CA LEU A 82 -10.75 9.93 11.86
C LEU A 82 -11.08 9.22 10.54
N MET A 83 -11.71 9.91 9.58
CA MET A 83 -11.96 9.37 8.24
C MET A 83 -10.66 9.19 7.45
N VAL A 84 -9.80 10.21 7.47
CA VAL A 84 -8.48 10.18 6.83
C VAL A 84 -7.59 9.11 7.48
N LEU A 85 -7.45 9.11 8.81
CA LEU A 85 -6.66 8.12 9.54
C LEU A 85 -7.14 6.68 9.30
N GLY A 86 -8.45 6.47 9.11
CA GLY A 86 -9.01 5.17 8.75
C GLY A 86 -8.39 4.58 7.47
N LYS A 87 -8.13 5.41 6.45
CA LYS A 87 -7.51 4.97 5.19
C LYS A 87 -6.05 4.56 5.37
N TYR A 88 -5.27 5.31 6.14
CA TYR A 88 -3.88 4.93 6.44
C TYR A 88 -3.80 3.62 7.23
N VAL A 89 -4.66 3.45 8.24
CA VAL A 89 -4.72 2.19 8.99
C VAL A 89 -5.19 1.04 8.09
N PHE A 90 -6.12 1.28 7.17
CA PHE A 90 -6.52 0.28 6.18
C PHE A 90 -5.33 -0.16 5.31
N CYS A 91 -4.51 0.78 4.80
CA CYS A 91 -3.29 0.45 4.06
C CYS A 91 -2.29 -0.38 4.87
N LEU A 92 -2.11 -0.07 6.16
CA LEU A 92 -1.24 -0.86 7.05
C LEU A 92 -1.74 -2.29 7.23
N VAL A 93 -3.06 -2.48 7.38
CA VAL A 93 -3.65 -3.83 7.48
C VAL A 93 -3.50 -4.59 6.16
N LEU A 94 -3.67 -3.93 5.01
CA LEU A 94 -3.45 -4.56 3.70
C LEU A 94 -1.99 -4.98 3.49
N TYR A 95 -1.04 -4.14 3.93
CA TYR A 95 0.38 -4.49 3.91
C TYR A 95 0.68 -5.72 4.78
N ALA A 96 0.13 -5.77 6.01
CA ALA A 96 0.30 -6.91 6.90
C ALA A 96 -0.32 -8.19 6.29
N ALA A 97 -1.52 -8.10 5.72
CA ALA A 97 -2.21 -9.23 5.10
C ALA A 97 -1.44 -9.77 3.87
N SER A 98 -0.95 -8.89 2.99
CA SER A 98 -0.14 -9.28 1.84
C SER A 98 1.21 -9.89 2.24
N SER A 99 1.83 -9.37 3.31
CA SER A 99 3.04 -9.96 3.89
C SER A 99 2.80 -11.37 4.44
N LEU A 100 1.68 -11.60 5.12
CA LEU A 100 1.29 -12.93 5.61
C LEU A 100 1.02 -13.90 4.46
N ILE A 101 0.31 -13.46 3.42
CA ILE A 101 0.06 -14.29 2.22
C ILE A 101 1.38 -14.64 1.55
N TYR A 102 2.29 -13.69 1.38
CA TYR A 102 3.60 -13.93 0.79
C TYR A 102 4.44 -14.88 1.66
N TRP A 103 4.44 -14.73 2.98
CA TRP A 103 5.08 -15.67 3.89
C TRP A 103 4.56 -17.09 3.72
N ILE A 104 3.24 -17.29 3.60
CA ILE A 104 2.64 -18.60 3.29
C ILE A 104 3.13 -19.13 1.94
N ASN A 105 3.20 -18.28 0.90
CA ASN A 105 3.71 -18.67 -0.41
C ASN A 105 5.17 -19.16 -0.35
N THR A 106 6.03 -18.53 0.46
CA THR A 106 7.44 -18.97 0.61
C THR A 106 7.58 -20.35 1.28
N GLN A 107 6.58 -20.79 2.06
CA GLN A 107 6.57 -22.14 2.64
C GLN A 107 6.15 -23.21 1.64
N ILE A 108 5.26 -22.86 0.70
CA ILE A 108 4.77 -23.77 -0.34
C ILE A 108 5.79 -23.91 -1.46
N PHE A 109 6.44 -22.80 -1.83
CA PHE A 109 7.38 -22.72 -2.93
C PHE A 109 8.74 -22.19 -2.45
N PRO A 110 9.68 -23.07 -2.08
CA PRO A 110 10.99 -22.66 -1.55
C PRO A 110 11.86 -21.91 -2.58
N GLU A 111 11.51 -22.00 -3.87
CA GLU A 111 12.19 -21.33 -4.98
C GLU A 111 12.07 -19.79 -4.95
N LEU A 112 11.09 -19.23 -4.23
CA LEU A 112 10.98 -17.77 -4.06
C LEU A 112 12.05 -17.19 -3.11
N GLY A 113 12.78 -18.05 -2.41
CA GLY A 113 13.66 -17.65 -1.33
C GLY A 113 12.92 -17.44 -0.01
N ARG A 114 13.69 -17.38 1.07
CA ARG A 114 13.15 -17.23 2.43
C ARG A 114 12.61 -15.82 2.67
N PHE A 115 11.52 -15.73 3.42
CA PHE A 115 11.02 -14.45 3.93
C PHE A 115 11.96 -13.88 4.99
N HIS A 116 12.71 -12.84 4.63
CA HIS A 116 13.56 -12.09 5.55
C HIS A 116 12.84 -10.82 5.99
N TRP A 117 12.93 -10.50 7.29
CA TRP A 117 12.34 -9.29 7.86
C TRP A 117 12.91 -8.01 7.21
N GLU A 118 14.17 -8.04 6.77
CA GLU A 118 14.85 -6.96 6.06
C GLU A 118 14.13 -6.58 4.75
N MET A 119 13.69 -7.57 3.98
CA MET A 119 12.96 -7.34 2.74
C MET A 119 11.58 -6.74 3.00
N ALA A 120 10.92 -7.17 4.08
CA ALA A 120 9.65 -6.60 4.51
C ALA A 120 9.81 -5.11 4.81
N VAL A 121 10.82 -4.73 5.60
CA VAL A 121 11.11 -3.34 5.94
C VAL A 121 11.41 -2.47 4.71
N LEU A 122 12.23 -2.97 3.78
CA LEU A 122 12.55 -2.25 2.54
C LEU A 122 11.31 -2.03 1.66
N ILE A 123 10.50 -3.07 1.48
CA ILE A 123 9.27 -2.99 0.68
C ILE A 123 8.25 -2.09 1.36
N PHE A 124 8.13 -2.16 2.69
CA PHE A 124 7.29 -1.24 3.46
C PHE A 124 7.67 0.21 3.20
N PHE A 125 8.96 0.54 3.25
CA PHE A 125 9.46 1.88 2.98
C PHE A 125 9.13 2.34 1.55
N MET A 126 9.43 1.51 0.55
CA MET A 126 9.14 1.84 -0.85
C MET A 126 7.65 2.10 -1.07
N VAL A 127 6.79 1.21 -0.58
CA VAL A 127 5.33 1.32 -0.72
C VAL A 127 4.81 2.55 0.02
N THR A 128 5.35 2.84 1.21
CA THR A 128 5.03 4.03 2.01
C THR A 128 5.27 5.32 1.26
N ILE A 129 6.35 5.44 0.49
CA ILE A 129 6.56 6.60 -0.37
C ILE A 129 5.42 6.76 -1.38
N PHE A 130 4.99 5.69 -2.04
CA PHE A 130 3.94 5.77 -3.04
C PHE A 130 2.59 6.17 -2.45
N TYR A 131 2.10 5.50 -1.39
CA TYR A 131 0.77 5.82 -0.88
C TYR A 131 0.72 7.08 0.00
N SER A 132 1.85 7.49 0.60
CA SER A 132 1.96 8.78 1.30
C SER A 132 1.83 9.98 0.36
N LEU A 133 2.17 9.83 -0.92
CA LEU A 133 1.89 10.83 -1.96
C LEU A 133 0.47 10.69 -2.50
N TYR A 134 0.00 9.45 -2.66
CA TYR A 134 -1.29 9.14 -3.25
C TYR A 134 -2.49 9.65 -2.45
N ILE A 135 -2.56 9.35 -1.15
CA ILE A 135 -3.74 9.68 -0.33
C ILE A 135 -3.97 11.20 -0.26
N PRO A 136 -2.97 12.06 0.01
CA PRO A 136 -3.16 13.51 -0.02
C PRO A 136 -3.54 14.04 -1.40
N LEU A 137 -2.97 13.46 -2.47
CA LEU A 137 -3.31 13.82 -3.85
C LEU A 137 -4.77 13.51 -4.17
N GLU A 138 -5.28 12.38 -3.67
CA GLU A 138 -6.67 11.97 -3.83
C GLU A 138 -7.65 12.90 -3.12
N TYR A 139 -7.33 13.33 -1.89
CA TYR A 139 -8.14 14.33 -1.20
C TYR A 139 -8.10 15.71 -1.85
N ARG A 140 -7.02 16.06 -2.57
CA ARG A 140 -6.88 17.36 -3.23
C ARG A 140 -7.50 17.42 -4.62
N LEU A 141 -7.36 16.37 -5.43
CA LEU A 141 -7.80 16.35 -6.84
C LEU A 141 -9.15 15.65 -7.03
N GLY A 142 -9.61 14.88 -6.05
CA GLY A 142 -10.80 14.04 -6.16
C GLY A 142 -10.57 12.76 -6.99
N PHE A 143 -11.54 11.85 -6.92
CA PHE A 143 -11.43 10.47 -7.42
C PHE A 143 -11.25 10.36 -8.94
N GLU A 144 -11.96 11.17 -9.74
CA GLU A 144 -11.92 11.10 -11.20
C GLU A 144 -10.50 11.34 -11.76
N SER A 145 -9.82 12.36 -11.23
CA SER A 145 -8.46 12.70 -11.66
C SER A 145 -7.42 11.73 -11.11
N THR A 146 -7.53 11.29 -9.86
CA THR A 146 -6.56 10.35 -9.29
C THR A 146 -6.67 8.95 -9.86
N LYS A 147 -7.86 8.51 -10.29
CA LYS A 147 -8.06 7.22 -10.97
C LYS A 147 -7.10 7.04 -12.15
N VAL A 148 -6.92 8.09 -12.96
CA VAL A 148 -6.01 8.07 -14.13
C VAL A 148 -4.57 7.94 -13.65
N ILE A 149 -4.17 8.70 -12.64
CA ILE A 149 -2.82 8.65 -12.05
C ILE A 149 -2.54 7.25 -11.49
N THR A 150 -3.47 6.67 -10.73
CA THR A 150 -3.35 5.31 -10.19
C THR A 150 -3.21 4.28 -11.30
N MET A 151 -3.97 4.40 -12.40
CA MET A 151 -3.86 3.50 -13.54
C MET A 151 -2.46 3.55 -14.17
N PHE A 152 -1.88 4.74 -14.33
CA PHE A 152 -0.49 4.88 -14.79
C PHE A 152 0.51 4.27 -13.81
N ILE A 153 0.35 4.50 -12.49
CA ILE A 153 1.22 3.91 -11.46
C ILE A 153 1.18 2.39 -11.52
N ILE A 154 -0.02 1.81 -11.57
CA ILE A 154 -0.24 0.36 -11.62
C ILE A 154 0.37 -0.24 -12.89
N MET A 155 0.25 0.43 -14.04
CA MET A 155 0.80 -0.06 -15.29
C MET A 155 2.32 0.10 -15.36
N ALA A 156 2.89 1.16 -14.79
CA ALA A 156 4.32 1.42 -14.75
C ALA A 156 5.06 0.57 -13.71
N CYS A 157 4.42 0.21 -12.60
CA CYS A 157 5.00 -0.54 -11.49
C CYS A 157 5.72 -1.85 -11.90
N PRO A 158 5.11 -2.76 -12.70
CA PRO A 158 5.78 -3.99 -13.11
C PRO A 158 7.02 -3.75 -13.97
N PHE A 159 7.08 -2.63 -14.71
CA PHE A 159 8.26 -2.24 -15.48
C PHE A 159 9.32 -1.56 -14.60
N ALA A 160 8.93 -0.76 -13.61
CA ALA A 160 9.85 -0.08 -12.72
C ALA A 160 10.52 -1.04 -11.70
N ALA A 161 9.80 -2.06 -11.24
CA ALA A 161 10.29 -3.03 -10.26
C ALA A 161 11.64 -3.69 -10.63
N PRO A 162 11.87 -4.22 -11.85
CA PRO A 162 13.16 -4.80 -12.22
C PRO A 162 14.30 -3.77 -12.26
N PHE A 163 14.05 -2.51 -12.68
CA PHE A 163 15.08 -1.46 -12.68
C PHE A 163 15.53 -1.08 -11.26
N ILE A 164 14.61 -1.10 -10.30
CA ILE A 164 14.91 -0.80 -8.89
C ILE A 164 15.78 -1.92 -8.30
N LEU A 165 15.47 -3.18 -8.61
CA LEU A 165 16.22 -4.32 -8.10
C LEU A 165 17.57 -4.54 -8.77
N GLN A 166 17.73 -4.21 -10.06
CA GLN A 166 19.06 -4.23 -10.70
C GLN A 166 20.05 -3.28 -10.03
N LYS A 167 19.55 -2.18 -9.43
CA LYS A 167 20.36 -1.27 -8.62
C LYS A 167 20.58 -1.76 -7.18
N GLY A 168 20.14 -2.97 -6.82
CA GLY A 168 20.28 -3.57 -5.49
C GLY A 168 21.73 -3.63 -4.99
N ALA A 169 22.70 -3.77 -5.89
CA ALA A 169 24.14 -3.73 -5.55
C ALA A 169 24.58 -2.37 -4.98
N VAL A 170 23.96 -1.27 -5.42
CA VAL A 170 24.21 0.08 -4.87
C VAL A 170 23.63 0.19 -3.47
N ILE A 171 22.44 -0.37 -3.23
CA ILE A 171 21.79 -0.39 -1.93
C ILE A 171 22.61 -1.22 -0.93
N GLN A 172 23.14 -2.39 -1.33
CA GLN A 172 24.03 -3.20 -0.49
C GLN A 172 25.29 -2.43 -0.05
N ARG A 173 25.83 -1.55 -0.91
CA ARG A 173 27.00 -0.74 -0.59
C ARG A 173 26.72 0.31 0.50
N TYR A 174 25.50 0.84 0.56
CA TYR A 174 25.06 1.74 1.63
C TYR A 174 24.70 1.00 2.93
N ILE A 175 24.17 -0.22 2.83
CA ILE A 175 23.90 -1.08 4.00
C ILE A 175 25.19 -1.41 4.76
N GLY A 176 26.32 -1.56 4.07
CA GLY A 176 27.62 -1.86 4.70
C GLY A 176 28.25 -0.73 5.54
N LEU A 177 27.72 0.50 5.47
CA LEU A 177 28.25 1.67 6.21
C LEU A 177 27.70 1.80 7.64
N LEU A 178 26.59 1.14 7.96
CA LEU A 178 25.89 1.22 9.23
C LEU A 178 25.60 -0.19 9.77
N PRO A 179 25.52 -0.39 11.10
CA PRO A 179 25.04 -1.65 11.65
C PRO A 179 23.64 -1.97 11.07
N PRO A 180 23.40 -3.21 10.58
CA PRO A 180 22.18 -3.53 9.83
C PRO A 180 20.91 -3.26 10.64
N MET A 181 20.92 -3.54 11.95
CA MET A 181 19.79 -3.25 12.85
C MET A 181 19.45 -1.76 12.92
N LEU A 182 20.44 -0.87 12.95
CA LEU A 182 20.23 0.58 12.99
C LEU A 182 19.70 1.09 11.65
N PHE A 183 20.20 0.56 10.53
CA PHE A 183 19.75 0.96 9.20
C PHE A 183 18.27 0.63 8.97
N TYR A 184 17.87 -0.63 9.19
CA TYR A 184 16.47 -1.03 9.02
C TYR A 184 15.54 -0.37 10.06
N GLY A 185 16.01 -0.18 11.30
CA GLY A 185 15.27 0.56 12.32
C GLY A 185 15.02 2.03 11.94
N ALA A 186 16.04 2.71 11.42
CA ALA A 186 15.90 4.07 10.91
C ALA A 186 14.94 4.14 9.71
N LEU A 187 14.99 3.16 8.80
CA LEU A 187 14.10 3.11 7.65
C LEU A 187 12.62 2.93 8.06
N LEU A 188 12.35 2.10 9.05
CA LEU A 188 11.02 1.98 9.66
C LEU A 188 10.58 3.29 10.32
N PHE A 189 11.47 3.97 11.04
CA PHE A 189 11.13 5.24 11.67
C PHE A 189 10.80 6.32 10.63
N VAL A 190 11.61 6.44 9.57
CA VAL A 190 11.39 7.40 8.48
C VAL A 190 10.08 7.11 7.75
N SER A 191 9.76 5.83 7.47
CA SER A 191 8.48 5.49 6.85
C SER A 191 7.29 5.85 7.73
N LEU A 192 7.33 5.55 9.03
CA LEU A 192 6.27 5.96 9.97
C LEU A 192 6.15 7.49 10.05
N ALA A 193 7.26 8.21 10.11
CA ALA A 193 7.25 9.68 10.11
C ALA A 193 6.63 10.24 8.81
N ALA A 194 6.98 9.68 7.65
CA ALA A 194 6.40 10.06 6.37
C ALA A 194 4.88 9.84 6.33
N LEU A 195 4.37 8.78 6.95
CA LEU A 195 2.93 8.53 7.09
C LEU A 195 2.24 9.54 7.97
N VAL A 196 2.85 9.91 9.09
CA VAL A 196 2.28 10.94 9.98
C VAL A 196 2.22 12.28 9.26
N ILE A 197 3.28 12.68 8.57
CA ILE A 197 3.31 13.92 7.78
C ILE A 197 2.24 13.90 6.69
N SER A 198 2.14 12.79 5.95
CA SER A 198 1.13 12.59 4.90
C SER A 198 -0.30 12.62 5.45
N ALA A 199 -0.54 12.00 6.61
CA ALA A 199 -1.82 12.07 7.31
C ALA A 199 -2.18 13.51 7.71
N CYS A 200 -1.23 14.29 8.21
CA CYS A 200 -1.45 15.70 8.52
C CYS A 200 -1.78 16.53 7.27
N LEU A 201 -1.06 16.32 6.17
CA LEU A 201 -1.31 17.01 4.89
C LEU A 201 -2.69 16.67 4.31
N SER A 202 -3.06 15.39 4.33
CA SER A 202 -4.37 14.93 3.86
C SER A 202 -5.52 15.46 4.72
N VAL A 203 -5.35 15.56 6.03
CA VAL A 203 -6.32 16.25 6.91
C VAL A 203 -6.46 17.72 6.52
N CYS A 204 -5.34 18.42 6.30
CA CYS A 204 -5.35 19.84 5.93
C CYS A 204 -6.10 20.09 4.61
N PHE A 205 -5.87 19.25 3.59
CA PHE A 205 -6.59 19.34 2.32
C PHE A 205 -8.08 19.02 2.47
N TYR A 206 -8.43 18.01 3.27
CA TYR A 206 -9.82 17.60 3.47
C TYR A 206 -10.62 18.59 4.35
N GLU A 207 -9.96 19.36 5.21
CA GLU A 207 -10.59 20.49 5.93
C GLU A 207 -10.84 21.70 5.01
N HIS A 208 -9.99 21.95 4.02
CA HIS A 208 -10.13 23.10 3.09
C HIS A 208 -11.07 22.86 1.90
N ALA A 209 -11.34 21.61 1.52
CA ALA A 209 -12.13 21.29 0.32
C ALA A 209 -13.62 21.67 0.38
N ASP A 210 -14.16 22.01 1.56
CA ASP A 210 -15.60 22.35 1.74
C ASP A 210 -15.86 23.86 1.95
N LEU A 211 -14.90 24.74 1.64
CA LEU A 211 -15.09 26.21 1.68
C LEU A 211 -15.36 26.85 0.30
N SER A 212 -15.67 26.06 -0.73
CA SER A 212 -16.03 26.56 -2.07
C SER A 212 -17.34 25.98 -2.59
#